data_AF-A0A2V5RR89-F1
#
_entry.id   AF-A0A2V5RR89-F1
#
_cell.length_a   1.000
_cell.length_b   1.000
_cell.length_c   1.000
_cell.angle_alpha   90.00
_cell.angle_beta   90.00
_cell.angle_gamma   90.00
#
_symmetry.space_group_name_H-M   'P 1'
#
loop_
_entity.id
_entity.type
_entity.pdbx_description
1 polymer ?
#
loop_
_entity_poly.entity_id
_entity_poly.type
_entity_poly.pdbx_seq_one_letter_code
_entity_poly.pdbx_strand_id
1 'polypeptide(L)'
;KNWTIQCAYRLAQEFQRLLRTIREEVKRETDEALNKEITRYKDSTDGAWLDEREEYYKALTESFYLQRRAGMIETLFAWWTDVLRACNGVAQRDLPHAKEATAALATRFSTAEILRRIRCVEELRDQLARNIHEALAIEVAFLTIFSAK
;
A
#
# COMPACT_ATOMS: atom_id res chain seq x y z
N LYS A 1 13.31 12.94 20.59
CA LYS A 1 12.79 11.55 20.69
C LYS A 1 13.23 10.78 19.45
N ASN A 2 14.22 9.90 19.62
CA ASN A 2 14.84 9.14 18.53
C ASN A 2 13.87 8.05 18.05
N TRP A 3 13.59 8.02 16.75
CA TRP A 3 12.90 6.89 16.15
C TRP A 3 13.87 5.70 16.24
N THR A 4 13.53 4.70 17.04
CA THR A 4 14.37 3.51 17.16
C THR A 4 14.11 2.59 15.98
N ILE A 5 15.14 1.86 15.57
CA ILE A 5 15.03 0.80 14.55
C ILE A 5 13.85 -0.15 14.85
N GLN A 6 13.60 -0.44 16.13
CA GLN A 6 12.46 -1.21 16.61
C GLN A 6 11.10 -0.61 16.19
N CYS A 7 10.93 0.71 16.28
CA CYS A 7 9.70 1.37 15.85
C CYS A 7 9.49 1.26 14.33
N ALA A 8 10.58 1.40 13.54
CA ALA A 8 10.51 1.26 12.09
C ALA A 8 10.14 -0.18 11.68
N TYR A 9 10.73 -1.19 12.32
CA TYR A 9 10.35 -2.59 12.14
C TYR A 9 8.89 -2.86 12.47
N ARG A 10 8.42 -2.37 13.62
CA ARG A 10 7.03 -2.55 14.02
C ARG A 10 6.08 -1.93 13.00
N LEU A 11 6.39 -0.74 12.49
CA LEU A 11 5.57 -0.09 11.48
C LEU A 11 5.54 -0.87 10.16
N ALA A 12 6.68 -1.44 9.74
CA ALA A 12 6.74 -2.33 8.58
C ALA A 12 5.86 -3.57 8.75
N GLN A 13 5.91 -4.20 9.93
CA GLN A 13 5.10 -5.38 10.25
C GLN A 13 3.60 -5.07 10.24
N GLU A 14 3.18 -3.94 10.81
CA GLU A 14 1.76 -3.53 10.77
C GLU A 14 1.31 -3.23 9.34
N PHE A 15 2.16 -2.58 8.53
CA PHE A 15 1.84 -2.34 7.11
C PHE A 15 1.70 -3.66 6.32
N GLN A 16 2.62 -4.61 6.53
CA GLN A 16 2.52 -5.95 5.94
C GLN A 16 1.28 -6.71 6.43
N ARG A 17 0.87 -6.53 7.70
CA ARG A 17 -0.36 -7.11 8.23
C ARG A 17 -1.58 -6.53 7.52
N LEU A 18 -1.64 -5.21 7.32
CA LEU A 18 -2.72 -4.56 6.57
C LEU A 18 -2.80 -5.09 5.13
N LEU A 19 -1.67 -5.24 4.44
CA LEU A 19 -1.64 -5.81 3.09
C LEU A 19 -2.16 -7.25 3.05
N ARG A 20 -1.84 -8.06 4.07
CA ARG A 20 -2.37 -9.42 4.19
C ARG A 20 -3.89 -9.41 4.33
N THR A 21 -4.42 -8.56 5.21
CA THR A 21 -5.87 -8.38 5.38
C THR A 21 -6.53 -7.94 4.07
N ILE A 22 -5.93 -7.00 3.34
CA ILE A 22 -6.43 -6.58 2.02
C ILE A 22 -6.44 -7.74 1.02
N ARG A 23 -5.38 -8.57 1.00
CA ARG A 23 -5.31 -9.75 0.14
C ARG A 23 -6.42 -10.75 0.46
N GLU A 24 -6.67 -10.99 1.75
CA GLU A 24 -7.74 -11.87 2.23
C GLU A 24 -9.13 -11.32 1.86
N GLU A 25 -9.35 -10.02 2.01
CA GLU A 25 -10.59 -9.34 1.62
C GLU A 25 -10.84 -9.43 0.12
N VAL A 26 -9.85 -9.09 -0.70
CA VAL A 26 -9.95 -9.18 -2.17
C VAL A 26 -10.27 -10.61 -2.59
N LYS A 27 -9.56 -11.60 -2.04
CA LYS A 27 -9.82 -13.01 -2.33
C LYS A 27 -11.26 -13.40 -1.97
N ARG A 28 -11.71 -13.04 -0.78
CA ARG A 28 -13.09 -13.34 -0.33
C ARG A 28 -14.12 -12.72 -1.28
N GLU A 29 -13.96 -11.45 -1.64
CA GLU A 29 -14.87 -10.76 -2.57
C GLU A 29 -14.92 -11.42 -3.95
N THR A 30 -13.76 -11.82 -4.50
CA THR A 30 -13.70 -12.49 -5.80
C THR A 30 -14.22 -13.92 -5.76
N ASP A 31 -13.96 -14.67 -4.69
CA ASP A 31 -14.46 -16.04 -4.49
C ASP A 31 -15.99 -16.02 -4.35
N GLU A 32 -16.55 -15.05 -3.60
CA GLU A 32 -17.99 -14.84 -3.50
C GLU A 32 -18.63 -14.52 -4.87
N ALA A 33 -17.95 -13.72 -5.70
CA ALA A 33 -18.41 -13.40 -7.05
C ALA A 33 -18.35 -14.60 -8.01
N LEU A 34 -17.24 -15.34 -8.00
CA LEU A 34 -17.07 -16.57 -8.78
C LEU A 34 -18.14 -17.61 -8.42
N ASN A 35 -18.37 -17.86 -7.13
CA ASN A 35 -19.37 -18.82 -6.66
C ASN A 35 -20.79 -18.48 -7.12
N LYS A 36 -21.15 -17.19 -7.12
CA LYS A 36 -22.44 -16.73 -7.66
C LYS A 36 -22.55 -17.01 -9.16
N GLU A 37 -21.47 -16.81 -9.90
CA GLU A 37 -21.43 -17.04 -11.34
C GLU A 37 -21.49 -18.53 -11.70
N ILE A 38 -20.70 -19.37 -11.02
CA ILE A 38 -20.76 -20.83 -11.16
C ILE A 38 -22.17 -21.33 -10.85
N THR A 39 -22.75 -20.92 -9.73
CA THR A 39 -24.10 -21.35 -9.33
C THR A 39 -25.14 -21.01 -10.40
N ARG A 40 -24.98 -19.88 -11.07
CA ARG A 40 -25.90 -19.41 -12.11
C ARG A 40 -25.76 -20.17 -13.43
N TYR A 41 -24.54 -20.53 -13.82
CA TYR A 41 -24.26 -21.00 -15.18
C TYR A 41 -23.84 -22.46 -15.28
N LYS A 42 -23.52 -23.14 -14.17
CA LYS A 42 -23.01 -24.53 -14.14
C LYS A 42 -23.84 -25.55 -14.95
N ASP A 43 -25.16 -25.37 -15.03
CA ASP A 43 -26.07 -26.30 -15.70
C ASP A 43 -26.34 -25.90 -17.16
N SER A 44 -25.76 -24.78 -17.61
CA SER A 44 -26.00 -24.17 -18.93
C SER A 44 -24.72 -23.96 -19.75
N THR A 45 -23.54 -24.25 -19.17
CA THR A 45 -22.23 -24.11 -19.80
C THR A 45 -21.47 -25.43 -19.75
N ASP A 46 -20.44 -25.56 -20.57
CA ASP A 46 -19.54 -26.71 -20.51
C ASP A 46 -18.47 -26.55 -19.42
N GLY A 47 -17.69 -27.61 -19.19
CA GLY A 47 -16.59 -27.59 -18.23
C GLY A 47 -15.46 -26.64 -18.62
N ALA A 48 -15.19 -26.50 -19.92
CA ALA A 48 -14.14 -25.61 -20.41
C ALA A 48 -14.42 -24.14 -20.05
N TRP A 49 -15.67 -23.69 -20.19
CA TRP A 49 -16.07 -22.35 -19.78
C TRP A 49 -15.90 -22.12 -18.26
N LEU A 50 -16.17 -23.14 -17.43
CA LEU A 50 -15.97 -23.04 -15.99
C LEU A 50 -14.49 -22.89 -15.63
N ASP A 51 -13.61 -23.69 -16.24
CA ASP A 51 -12.16 -23.62 -16.03
C ASP A 51 -11.61 -22.24 -16.44
N GLU A 52 -12.02 -21.71 -17.60
CA GLU A 52 -11.65 -20.35 -18.04
C GLU A 52 -12.14 -19.28 -17.07
N ARG A 53 -13.32 -19.48 -16.48
CA ARG A 53 -13.89 -18.54 -15.51
C ARG A 53 -13.08 -18.53 -14.22
N GLU A 54 -12.65 -19.69 -13.73
CA GLU A 54 -11.77 -19.77 -12.56
C GLU A 54 -10.45 -19.03 -12.81
N GLU A 55 -9.82 -19.23 -13.96
CA GLU A 55 -8.58 -18.52 -14.33
C GLU A 55 -8.80 -17.00 -14.44
N TYR A 56 -9.93 -16.58 -15.01
CA TYR A 56 -10.30 -15.15 -15.04
C TYR A 56 -10.37 -14.56 -13.63
N TYR A 57 -11.05 -15.22 -12.69
CA TYR A 57 -11.16 -14.71 -11.32
C TYR A 57 -9.82 -14.74 -10.59
N LYS A 58 -8.95 -15.73 -10.82
CA LYS A 58 -7.57 -15.73 -10.28
C LYS A 58 -6.80 -14.48 -10.73
N ALA A 59 -6.86 -14.14 -12.02
CA ALA A 59 -6.23 -12.93 -12.55
C ALA A 59 -6.88 -11.64 -11.99
N LEU A 60 -8.20 -11.64 -11.82
CA LEU A 60 -8.94 -10.51 -11.25
C LEU A 60 -8.56 -10.27 -9.79
N THR A 61 -8.46 -11.33 -8.97
CA THR A 61 -7.99 -11.26 -7.58
C THR A 61 -6.63 -10.60 -7.50
N GLU A 62 -5.67 -11.02 -8.33
CA GLU A 62 -4.32 -10.43 -8.34
C GLU A 62 -4.37 -8.95 -8.78
N SER A 63 -5.13 -8.63 -9.82
CA SER A 63 -5.28 -7.24 -10.30
C SER A 63 -5.82 -6.30 -9.21
N PHE A 64 -6.89 -6.71 -8.52
CA PHE A 64 -7.47 -5.93 -7.42
C PHE A 64 -6.52 -5.79 -6.23
N TYR A 65 -5.78 -6.84 -5.91
CA TYR A 65 -4.75 -6.77 -4.88
C TYR A 65 -3.68 -5.72 -5.23
N LEU A 66 -3.14 -5.78 -6.45
CA LEU A 66 -2.12 -4.83 -6.93
C LEU A 66 -2.64 -3.38 -6.91
N GLN A 67 -3.90 -3.17 -7.29
CA GLN A 67 -4.55 -1.85 -7.23
C GLN A 67 -4.65 -1.32 -5.80
N ARG A 68 -5.15 -2.14 -4.85
CA ARG A 68 -5.29 -1.73 -3.44
C ARG A 68 -3.93 -1.48 -2.79
N ARG A 69 -2.93 -2.31 -3.10
CA ARG A 69 -1.54 -2.11 -2.65
C ARG A 69 -1.00 -0.78 -3.17
N ALA A 70 -1.17 -0.46 -4.45
CA ALA A 70 -0.74 0.81 -5.01
C ALA A 70 -1.40 1.98 -4.27
N GLY A 71 -2.71 1.90 -4.00
CA GLY A 71 -3.42 2.91 -3.21
C GLY A 71 -2.85 3.14 -1.81
N MET A 72 -2.37 2.10 -1.13
CA MET A 72 -1.70 2.25 0.18
C MET A 72 -0.37 3.02 0.05
N ILE A 73 0.42 2.72 -0.98
CA ILE A 73 1.69 3.40 -1.24
C ILE A 73 1.45 4.87 -1.59
N GLU A 74 0.43 5.16 -2.42
CA GLU A 74 0.04 6.53 -2.75
C GLU A 74 -0.48 7.29 -1.52
N THR A 75 -1.15 6.61 -0.58
CA THR A 75 -1.55 7.22 0.69
C THR A 75 -0.32 7.60 1.54
N LEU A 76 0.70 6.74 1.59
CA LEU A 76 1.97 7.05 2.26
C LEU A 76 2.72 8.20 1.57
N PHE A 77 2.68 8.25 0.24
CA PHE A 77 3.26 9.34 -0.55
C PHE A 77 2.54 10.67 -0.29
N ALA A 78 1.20 10.67 -0.28
CA ALA A 78 0.38 11.83 0.07
C ALA A 78 0.69 12.33 1.50
N TRP A 79 0.85 11.42 2.46
CA TRP A 79 1.25 11.77 3.83
C TRP A 79 2.56 12.53 3.87
N TRP A 80 3.62 12.02 3.23
CA TRP A 80 4.92 12.70 3.22
C TRP A 80 4.90 14.01 2.43
N THR A 81 4.10 14.09 1.37
CA THR A 81 3.90 15.33 0.61
C THR A 81 3.19 16.38 1.47
N ASP A 82 2.20 15.98 2.28
CA ASP A 82 1.59 16.87 3.25
C ASP A 82 2.59 17.30 4.34
N VAL A 83 3.46 16.42 4.82
CA VAL A 83 4.53 16.83 5.74
C VAL A 83 5.44 17.90 5.09
N LEU A 84 5.81 17.73 3.81
CA LEU A 84 6.60 18.72 3.06
C LEU A 84 5.85 20.05 2.93
N ARG A 85 4.57 20.01 2.54
CA ARG A 85 3.72 21.20 2.44
C ARG A 85 3.62 21.91 3.80
N ALA A 86 3.58 21.18 4.91
CA ALA A 86 3.52 21.76 6.27
C ALA A 86 4.82 22.43 6.67
N CYS A 87 5.95 21.81 6.34
CA CYS A 87 7.27 22.39 6.54
C CYS A 87 7.44 23.73 5.80
N ASN A 88 6.77 23.90 4.66
CA ASN A 88 6.85 25.11 3.82
C ASN A 88 5.65 26.07 3.97
N GLY A 89 4.79 25.88 4.97
CA GLY A 89 3.65 26.80 5.23
C GLY A 89 2.51 26.75 4.19
N VAL A 90 2.46 25.72 3.34
CA VAL A 90 1.40 25.54 2.34
C VAL A 90 0.12 25.04 3.01
N ALA A 91 -1.01 25.71 2.79
CA ALA A 91 -2.26 25.38 3.47
C ALA A 91 -2.97 24.13 2.91
N GLN A 92 -2.85 23.88 1.60
CA GLN A 92 -3.49 22.75 0.92
C GLN A 92 -2.96 21.40 1.45
N ARG A 93 -3.88 20.45 1.69
CA ARG A 93 -3.59 19.09 2.16
C ARG A 93 -4.34 18.07 1.33
N ASP A 94 -3.64 17.01 0.97
CA ASP A 94 -4.24 15.85 0.31
C ASP A 94 -4.96 14.94 1.34
N LEU A 95 -4.52 14.98 2.61
CA LEU A 95 -5.12 14.27 3.74
C LEU A 95 -5.60 15.24 4.84
N PRO A 96 -6.78 15.88 4.69
CA PRO A 96 -7.29 16.86 5.65
C PRO A 96 -7.39 16.34 7.09
N HIS A 97 -7.81 15.09 7.27
CA HIS A 97 -7.93 14.44 8.59
C HIS A 97 -6.59 14.24 9.30
N ALA A 98 -5.47 14.25 8.55
CA ALA A 98 -4.12 14.07 9.06
C ALA A 98 -3.36 15.39 9.28
N LYS A 99 -4.02 16.54 9.11
CA LYS A 99 -3.38 17.86 9.12
C LYS A 99 -2.57 18.14 10.39
N GLU A 100 -3.11 17.81 11.57
CA GLU A 100 -2.41 18.02 12.84
C GLU A 100 -1.16 17.13 12.97
N ALA A 101 -1.28 15.86 12.58
CA ALA A 101 -0.18 14.89 12.66
C ALA A 101 0.94 15.22 11.67
N THR A 102 0.59 15.59 10.43
CA THR A 102 1.58 16.00 9.41
C THR A 102 2.29 17.30 9.79
N ALA A 103 1.57 18.27 10.39
CA ALA A 103 2.17 19.50 10.92
C ALA A 103 3.12 19.23 12.10
N ALA A 104 2.72 18.36 13.04
CA ALA A 104 3.59 17.96 14.15
C ALA A 104 4.85 17.24 13.68
N LEU A 105 4.78 16.50 12.57
CA LEU A 105 5.93 15.83 11.99
C LEU A 105 6.85 16.80 11.23
N ALA A 106 6.28 17.80 10.56
CA ALA A 106 7.03 18.80 9.80
C ALA A 106 7.98 19.65 10.65
N THR A 107 7.69 19.82 11.95
CA THR A 107 8.59 20.55 12.87
C THR A 107 9.82 19.72 13.29
N ARG A 108 9.84 18.42 12.98
CA ARG A 108 10.88 17.48 13.46
C ARG A 108 11.97 17.21 12.44
N PHE A 109 11.78 17.63 11.20
CA PHE A 109 12.68 17.35 10.09
C PHE A 109 12.91 18.60 9.23
N SER A 110 14.10 18.71 8.67
CA SER A 110 14.39 19.66 7.60
C SER A 110 13.68 19.26 6.30
N THR A 111 13.48 20.23 5.42
CA THR A 111 12.95 19.99 4.06
C THR A 111 13.75 18.92 3.31
N ALA A 112 15.09 18.95 3.42
CA ALA A 112 15.96 17.97 2.77
C ALA A 112 15.73 16.53 3.29
N GLU A 113 15.52 16.37 4.59
CA GLU A 113 15.20 15.08 5.22
C GLU A 113 13.84 14.53 4.80
N ILE A 114 12.85 15.41 4.61
CA ILE A 114 11.52 15.04 4.12
C ILE A 114 11.62 14.60 2.66
N LEU A 115 12.33 15.36 1.81
CA LEU A 115 12.51 15.02 0.39
C LEU A 115 13.23 13.67 0.19
N ARG A 116 14.23 13.34 1.03
CA ARG A 116 14.86 12.02 1.01
C ARG A 116 13.88 10.89 1.29
N ARG A 117 12.95 11.10 2.21
CA ARG A 117 11.92 10.11 2.57
C ARG A 117 10.87 9.95 1.48
N ILE A 118 10.45 11.05 0.85
CA ILE A 118 9.58 11.02 -0.33
C ILE A 118 10.22 10.18 -1.43
N ARG A 119 11.50 10.42 -1.74
CA ARG A 119 12.22 9.62 -2.74
C ARG A 119 12.26 8.14 -2.41
N CYS A 120 12.44 7.77 -1.15
CA CYS A 120 12.40 6.37 -0.74
C CYS A 120 11.02 5.73 -0.95
N VAL A 121 9.93 6.48 -0.78
CA VAL A 121 8.57 6.00 -1.11
C VAL A 121 8.40 5.82 -2.63
N GLU A 122 8.95 6.71 -3.45
CA GLU A 122 8.96 6.57 -4.92
C GLU A 122 9.73 5.33 -5.36
N GLU A 123 10.92 5.11 -4.78
CA GLU A 123 11.73 3.91 -5.04
C GLU A 123 10.99 2.64 -4.62
N LEU A 124 10.29 2.64 -3.48
CA LEU A 124 9.45 1.51 -3.05
C LEU A 124 8.35 1.22 -4.08
N ARG A 125 7.67 2.26 -4.59
CA ARG A 125 6.65 2.10 -5.64
C ARG A 125 7.24 1.43 -6.89
N ASP A 126 8.39 1.90 -7.34
CA ASP A 126 9.07 1.36 -8.52
C ASP A 126 9.53 -0.09 -8.28
N GLN A 127 10.01 -0.41 -7.09
CA GLN A 127 10.41 -1.77 -6.71
C GLN A 127 9.23 -2.74 -6.74
N LEU A 128 8.08 -2.32 -6.19
CA LEU A 128 6.85 -3.12 -6.18
C LEU A 128 6.28 -3.36 -7.58
N ALA A 129 6.59 -2.48 -8.55
CA ALA A 129 6.23 -2.67 -9.96
C ALA A 129 7.15 -3.67 -10.69
N ARG A 130 8.39 -3.90 -10.21
CA ARG A 130 9.42 -4.73 -10.86
C ARG A 130 9.49 -6.17 -10.36
N ASN A 131 8.40 -6.68 -9.77
CA ASN A 131 8.29 -8.06 -9.25
C ASN A 131 9.31 -8.42 -8.15
N ILE A 132 9.73 -7.43 -7.34
CA ILE A 132 10.55 -7.66 -6.15
C ILE A 132 9.68 -8.28 -5.04
N HIS A 133 10.29 -9.07 -4.16
CA HIS A 133 9.63 -9.65 -2.99
C HIS A 133 9.04 -8.54 -2.08
N GLU A 134 7.72 -8.42 -2.10
CA GLU A 134 6.97 -7.31 -1.50
C GLU A 134 7.31 -7.06 -0.03
N ALA A 135 7.32 -8.12 0.79
CA ALA A 135 7.60 -7.98 2.21
C ALA A 135 9.00 -7.38 2.46
N LEU A 136 9.99 -7.80 1.66
CA LEU A 136 11.36 -7.32 1.79
C LEU A 136 11.49 -5.86 1.34
N ALA A 137 10.86 -5.51 0.22
CA ALA A 137 10.84 -4.13 -0.28
C ALA A 137 10.24 -3.18 0.77
N ILE A 138 9.11 -3.56 1.38
CA ILE A 138 8.46 -2.78 2.44
C ILE A 138 9.37 -2.64 3.65
N GLU A 139 9.97 -3.74 4.12
CA GLU A 139 10.84 -3.72 5.29
C GLU A 139 12.03 -2.76 5.08
N VAL A 140 12.74 -2.90 3.97
CA VAL A 140 13.90 -2.06 3.64
C VAL A 140 13.51 -0.59 3.50
N ALA A 141 12.40 -0.31 2.80
CA ALA A 141 11.92 1.06 2.63
C ALA A 141 11.51 1.68 3.96
N PHE A 142 10.77 0.95 4.81
CA PHE A 142 10.32 1.46 6.11
C PHE A 142 11.48 1.69 7.07
N LEU A 143 12.49 0.82 7.07
CA LEU A 143 13.72 1.08 7.81
C LEU A 143 14.39 2.37 7.32
N THR A 144 14.48 2.58 6.02
CA THR A 144 15.09 3.79 5.44
C THR A 144 14.29 5.06 5.78
N ILE A 145 12.96 5.01 5.65
CA ILE A 145 12.07 6.16 5.89
C ILE A 145 12.02 6.52 7.38
N PHE A 146 11.95 5.52 8.26
CA PHE A 146 11.57 5.71 9.65
C PHE A 146 12.69 5.48 10.67
N SER A 147 13.86 4.97 10.26
CA SER A 147 15.04 4.87 11.14
C SER A 147 16.17 5.84 10.79
N ALA A 148 16.15 6.45 9.60
CA ALA A 148 17.17 7.41 9.19
C ALA A 148 17.17 8.62 10.13
N LYS A 149 18.38 9.01 10.58
CA LYS A 149 18.60 10.26 11.30
C LYS A 149 18.36 11.43 10.36
#